data_AF-A0A7C2S286-F1
#
_entry.id   AF-A0A7C2S286-F1
#
_cell.length_a   1.000
_cell.length_b   1.000
_cell.length_c   1.000
_cell.angle_alpha   90.00
_cell.angle_beta   90.00
_cell.angle_gamma   90.00
#
_symmetry.space_group_name_H-M   'P 1'
#
loop_
_entity.id
_entity.type
_entity.pdbx_description
1 polymer ?
#
loop_
_entity_poly.entity_id
_entity_poly.type
_entity_poly.pdbx_seq_one_letter_code
_entity_poly.pdbx_strand_id
1 'polypeptide(L)'
;MAQAVPHALTPLESRWLAEVVRQHEAAGTPLEDRDVLPRVLEAPPEAEARILRRAELLGEREGWRAAITAWRGHARTTLLVLALIALASGFGAAIGVMGAGGRPVNVAWALSSLIGVHLFSLALWLVGMTAGGSNGGALLGRAWWWLSDLLGALGTGRKRDAAVGGALLNLLAHHGLLRWVTGAISHLLWLAALLGALAGLLVALALQRYAFVLETTILPSEVFVALTAALGWLPAQLGFAIPDAGMVRASGEGLPQDEAARLAWSSWLVGCVVVYGILPRLLLWAGCQLWWMRGRSRLRLDLGLPGYAVLRARLLPASERIGVVDQAPPSLPRTRIEAHAVHGVRLDACAWQAGR
;
A
#
# COMPACT_ATOMS: atom_id res chain seq x y z
N MET A 1 -3.63 32.43 21.64
CA MET A 1 -3.69 31.10 20.97
C MET A 1 -3.00 31.25 19.62
N ALA A 2 -1.79 30.74 19.47
CA ALA A 2 -1.04 30.84 18.21
C ALA A 2 -1.79 30.04 17.12
N GLN A 3 -2.27 30.72 16.08
CA GLN A 3 -2.84 30.06 14.92
C GLN A 3 -1.71 29.27 14.26
N ALA A 4 -1.76 27.94 14.37
CA ALA A 4 -0.83 27.08 13.68
C ALA A 4 -0.99 27.32 12.16
N VAL A 5 0.05 27.82 11.51
CA VAL A 5 0.07 27.99 10.05
C VAL A 5 -0.23 26.61 9.44
N PRO A 6 -1.31 26.44 8.65
CA PRO A 6 -1.68 25.14 8.14
C PRO A 6 -0.58 24.60 7.22
N HIS A 7 0.12 23.54 7.64
CA HIS A 7 1.20 22.92 6.86
C HIS A 7 0.69 22.57 5.45
N ALA A 8 1.35 23.08 4.41
CA ALA A 8 0.96 22.84 3.02
C ALA A 8 0.80 21.32 2.76
N LEU A 9 -0.29 20.96 2.06
CA LEU A 9 -0.55 19.57 1.73
C LEU A 9 0.50 19.05 0.75
N THR A 10 0.94 17.81 0.94
CA THR A 10 1.78 17.14 -0.04
C THR A 10 0.99 16.85 -1.33
N PRO A 11 1.65 16.64 -2.48
CA PRO A 11 0.95 16.32 -3.73
C PRO A 11 0.04 15.10 -3.68
N LEU A 12 0.34 14.12 -2.81
CA LEU A 12 -0.52 12.97 -2.54
C LEU A 12 -1.74 13.38 -1.74
N GLU A 13 -1.57 14.20 -0.70
CA GLU A 13 -2.67 14.65 0.16
C GLU A 13 -3.64 15.56 -0.57
N SER A 14 -3.19 16.47 -1.43
CA SER A 14 -4.12 17.29 -2.22
C SER A 14 -4.98 16.43 -3.14
N ARG A 15 -4.41 15.38 -3.76
CA ARG A 15 -5.16 14.43 -4.62
C ARG A 15 -6.07 13.51 -3.82
N TRP A 16 -5.60 13.06 -2.66
CA TRP A 16 -6.42 12.31 -1.73
C TRP A 16 -7.61 13.13 -1.25
N LEU A 17 -7.40 14.40 -0.89
CA LEU A 17 -8.47 15.30 -0.48
C LEU A 17 -9.48 15.53 -1.62
N ALA A 18 -9.01 15.75 -2.85
CA ALA A 18 -9.89 15.83 -4.02
C ALA A 18 -10.73 14.56 -4.20
N GLU A 19 -10.16 13.39 -3.96
CA GLU A 19 -10.88 12.12 -4.05
C GLU A 19 -11.92 11.95 -2.93
N VAL A 20 -11.63 12.44 -1.72
CA VAL A 20 -12.62 12.51 -0.63
C VAL A 20 -13.81 13.37 -1.02
N VAL A 21 -13.55 14.58 -1.55
CA VAL A 21 -14.61 15.49 -2.03
C VAL A 21 -15.43 14.82 -3.13
N ARG A 22 -14.77 14.23 -4.14
CA ARG A 22 -15.46 13.57 -5.26
C ARG A 22 -16.36 12.44 -4.79
N GLN A 23 -15.87 11.57 -3.90
CA GLN A 23 -16.66 10.46 -3.39
C GLN A 23 -17.84 10.92 -2.53
N HIS A 24 -17.64 11.98 -1.74
CA HIS A 24 -18.73 12.58 -0.98
C HIS A 24 -19.83 13.13 -1.91
N GLU A 25 -19.45 13.93 -2.91
CA GLU A 25 -20.38 14.51 -3.88
C GLU A 25 -21.04 13.44 -4.77
N ALA A 26 -20.38 12.31 -5.02
CA ALA A 26 -20.96 11.19 -5.75
C ALA A 26 -21.97 10.38 -4.92
N ALA A 27 -21.79 10.32 -3.60
CA ALA A 27 -22.67 9.58 -2.69
C ALA A 27 -23.86 10.42 -2.17
N GLY A 28 -23.80 11.74 -2.33
CA GLY A 28 -24.78 12.67 -1.76
C GLY A 28 -24.99 13.91 -2.62
N THR A 29 -25.25 15.05 -1.98
CA THR A 29 -25.48 16.32 -2.65
C THR A 29 -24.15 17.01 -2.98
N PRO A 30 -23.98 17.61 -4.17
CA PRO A 30 -22.82 18.43 -4.49
C PRO A 30 -22.62 19.56 -3.47
N LEU A 31 -21.38 19.83 -3.08
CA LEU A 31 -21.07 20.89 -2.14
C LEU A 31 -21.19 22.26 -2.82
N GLU A 32 -21.81 23.22 -2.12
CA GLU A 32 -21.82 24.61 -2.57
C GLU A 32 -20.40 25.17 -2.59
N ASP A 33 -20.00 25.71 -3.74
CA ASP A 33 -18.64 26.23 -3.97
C ASP A 33 -18.61 27.66 -4.50
N ARG A 34 -19.74 28.36 -4.49
CA ARG A 34 -19.86 29.73 -5.01
C ARG A 34 -18.97 30.72 -4.26
N ASP A 35 -18.85 30.55 -2.95
CA ASP A 35 -18.02 31.34 -2.05
C ASP A 35 -16.51 31.15 -2.29
N VAL A 36 -16.11 29.95 -2.72
CA VAL A 36 -14.70 29.61 -2.97
C VAL A 36 -14.28 29.77 -4.42
N LEU A 37 -15.23 29.85 -5.36
CA LEU A 37 -14.97 29.88 -6.80
C LEU A 37 -13.99 31.00 -7.24
N PRO A 38 -14.08 32.26 -6.76
CA PRO A 38 -13.12 33.29 -7.14
C PRO A 38 -11.67 32.89 -6.83
N ARG A 39 -11.44 32.31 -5.64
CA ARG A 39 -10.12 31.82 -5.19
C ARG A 39 -9.66 30.56 -5.91
N VAL A 40 -10.59 29.79 -6.50
CA VAL A 40 -10.27 28.64 -7.35
C VAL A 40 -9.80 29.11 -8.72
N LEU A 41 -10.40 30.17 -9.26
CA LEU A 41 -10.06 30.71 -10.58
C LEU A 41 -8.71 31.44 -10.61
N GLU A 42 -8.20 31.90 -9.46
CA GLU A 42 -6.83 32.40 -9.28
C GLU A 42 -5.76 31.33 -9.52
N ALA A 43 -6.10 30.03 -9.41
CA ALA A 43 -5.16 28.95 -9.70
C ALA A 43 -4.86 28.87 -11.21
N PRO A 44 -3.72 28.27 -11.60
CA PRO A 44 -3.36 28.08 -13.01
C PRO A 44 -4.53 27.52 -13.84
N PRO A 45 -4.67 27.90 -15.12
CA PRO A 45 -5.77 27.45 -15.99
C PRO A 45 -5.61 25.98 -16.44
N GLU A 46 -5.24 25.11 -15.51
CA GLU A 46 -5.14 23.66 -15.66
C GLU A 46 -6.27 23.01 -14.84
N ALA A 47 -6.94 22.02 -15.44
CA ALA A 47 -8.12 21.39 -14.85
C ALA A 47 -7.82 20.79 -13.47
N GLU A 48 -6.73 20.03 -13.39
CA GLU A 48 -6.32 19.39 -12.14
C GLU A 48 -5.94 20.44 -11.08
N ALA A 49 -5.22 21.50 -11.43
CA ALA A 49 -4.85 22.56 -10.50
C ALA A 49 -6.07 23.25 -9.86
N ARG A 50 -7.09 23.59 -10.67
CA ARG A 50 -8.34 24.20 -10.18
C ARG A 50 -9.16 23.22 -9.34
N ILE A 51 -9.21 21.94 -9.72
CA ILE A 51 -9.90 20.89 -8.94
C ILE A 51 -9.23 20.70 -7.57
N LEU A 52 -7.90 20.61 -7.54
CA LEU A 52 -7.14 20.50 -6.29
C LEU A 52 -7.35 21.72 -5.40
N ARG A 53 -7.33 22.93 -5.98
CA ARG A 53 -7.57 24.16 -5.23
C ARG A 53 -8.98 24.20 -4.63
N ARG A 54 -10.00 23.80 -5.39
CA ARG A 54 -11.37 23.67 -4.90
C ARG A 54 -11.43 22.67 -3.73
N ALA A 55 -10.81 21.51 -3.91
CA ALA A 55 -10.82 20.46 -2.89
C ALA A 55 -10.12 20.89 -1.60
N GLU A 56 -9.06 21.68 -1.68
CA GLU A 56 -8.38 22.25 -0.52
C GLU A 56 -9.28 23.20 0.27
N LEU A 57 -9.95 24.13 -0.41
CA LEU A 57 -10.84 25.12 0.23
C LEU A 57 -12.08 24.44 0.85
N LEU A 58 -12.70 23.52 0.13
CA LEU A 58 -13.84 22.75 0.65
C LEU A 58 -13.39 21.81 1.78
N GLY A 59 -12.25 21.13 1.63
CA GLY A 59 -11.73 20.20 2.60
C GLY A 59 -11.29 20.83 3.92
N GLU A 60 -10.89 22.10 3.89
CA GLU A 60 -10.69 22.90 5.10
C GLU A 60 -12.03 23.24 5.77
N ARG A 61 -13.02 23.70 5.00
CA ARG A 61 -14.37 24.02 5.50
C ARG A 61 -15.08 22.82 6.13
N GLU A 62 -15.01 21.66 5.48
CA GLU A 62 -15.68 20.43 5.92
C GLU A 62 -14.87 19.63 6.97
N GLY A 63 -13.63 20.05 7.27
CA GLY A 63 -12.74 19.40 8.25
C GLY A 63 -12.02 18.14 7.74
N TRP A 64 -12.11 17.79 6.46
CA TRP A 64 -11.43 16.62 5.89
C TRP A 64 -9.90 16.71 5.91
N ARG A 65 -9.35 17.93 5.90
CA ARG A 65 -7.91 18.13 6.09
C ARG A 65 -7.42 17.62 7.46
N ALA A 66 -8.18 17.90 8.51
CA ALA A 66 -7.89 17.40 9.85
C ALA A 66 -8.08 15.87 9.93
N ALA A 67 -9.14 15.34 9.30
CA ALA A 67 -9.40 13.90 9.22
C ALA A 67 -8.26 13.13 8.52
N ILE A 68 -7.75 13.63 7.38
CA ILE A 68 -6.55 13.08 6.70
C ILE A 68 -5.34 13.04 7.63
N THR A 69 -5.12 14.12 8.39
CA THR A 69 -3.99 14.22 9.33
C THR A 69 -4.13 13.22 10.47
N ALA A 70 -5.32 13.10 11.05
CA ALA A 70 -5.63 12.14 12.10
C ALA A 70 -5.49 10.70 11.60
N TRP A 71 -6.06 10.37 10.44
CA TRP A 71 -5.94 9.05 9.82
C TRP A 71 -4.48 8.67 9.59
N ARG A 72 -3.64 9.59 9.09
CA ARG A 72 -2.19 9.35 8.94
C ARG A 72 -1.51 9.06 10.26
N GLY A 73 -1.90 9.78 11.33
CA GLY A 73 -1.43 9.52 12.69
C GLY A 73 -1.76 8.11 13.14
N HIS A 74 -3.03 7.71 13.05
CA HIS A 74 -3.48 6.36 13.38
C HIS A 74 -2.76 5.30 12.56
N ALA A 75 -2.67 5.47 11.24
CA ALA A 75 -2.01 4.53 10.35
C ALA A 75 -0.52 4.31 10.72
N ARG A 76 0.20 5.38 11.07
CA ARG A 76 1.60 5.30 11.55
C ARG A 76 1.72 4.59 12.89
N THR A 77 0.86 4.93 13.85
CA THR A 77 0.85 4.30 15.17
C THR A 77 0.53 2.82 15.07
N THR A 78 -0.48 2.45 14.28
CA THR A 78 -0.82 1.04 14.00
C THR A 78 0.36 0.30 13.39
N LEU A 79 1.05 0.90 12.43
CA LEU A 79 2.22 0.27 11.81
C LEU A 79 3.34 0.04 12.83
N LEU A 80 3.62 1.03 13.68
CA LEU A 80 4.64 0.94 14.72
C LEU A 80 4.31 -0.17 15.72
N VAL A 81 3.06 -0.22 16.22
CA VAL A 81 2.60 -1.25 17.16
C VAL A 81 2.71 -2.64 16.53
N LEU A 82 2.25 -2.82 15.29
CA LEU A 82 2.37 -4.10 14.59
C LEU A 82 3.84 -4.50 14.37
N ALA A 83 4.73 -3.55 14.09
CA ALA A 83 6.15 -3.82 13.94
C ALA A 83 6.81 -4.24 15.26
N LEU A 84 6.44 -3.61 16.39
CA LEU A 84 6.90 -4.00 17.71
C LEU A 84 6.40 -5.39 18.11
N ILE A 85 5.12 -5.69 17.84
CA ILE A 85 4.55 -7.03 18.06
C ILE A 85 5.30 -8.04 17.21
N ALA A 86 5.49 -7.79 15.91
CA ALA A 86 6.22 -8.68 15.02
C ALA A 86 7.65 -8.94 15.51
N LEU A 87 8.36 -7.90 15.93
CA LEU A 87 9.72 -8.00 16.49
C LEU A 87 9.73 -8.87 17.76
N ALA A 88 8.82 -8.62 18.71
CA ALA A 88 8.70 -9.41 19.93
C ALA A 88 8.30 -10.87 19.64
N SER A 89 7.39 -11.11 18.69
CA SER A 89 7.00 -12.46 18.26
C SER A 89 8.17 -13.21 17.62
N GLY A 90 8.95 -12.55 16.77
CA GLY A 90 10.14 -13.14 16.18
C GLY A 90 11.19 -13.50 17.23
N PHE A 91 11.46 -12.57 18.16
CA PHE A 91 12.37 -12.81 19.28
C PHE A 91 11.91 -14.01 20.11
N GLY A 92 10.64 -14.04 20.51
CA GLY A 92 10.05 -15.14 21.27
C GLY A 92 10.09 -16.47 20.52
N ALA A 93 9.87 -16.47 19.20
CA ALA A 93 9.97 -17.66 18.37
C ALA A 93 11.40 -18.23 18.38
N ALA A 94 12.43 -17.38 18.25
CA ALA A 94 13.82 -17.83 18.32
C ALA A 94 14.19 -18.39 19.69
N ILE A 95 13.80 -17.72 20.79
CA ILE A 95 14.03 -18.24 22.13
C ILE A 95 13.28 -19.58 22.35
N GLY A 96 12.03 -19.69 21.88
CA GLY A 96 11.24 -20.91 22.00
C GLY A 96 11.84 -22.10 21.24
N VAL A 97 12.40 -21.85 20.05
CA VAL A 97 13.05 -22.85 19.21
C VAL A 97 14.40 -23.30 19.78
N MET A 98 15.19 -22.37 20.30
CA MET A 98 16.48 -22.68 20.92
C MET A 98 16.31 -23.40 22.26
N GLY A 99 15.25 -23.08 23.01
CA GLY A 99 14.95 -23.69 24.30
C GLY A 99 15.95 -23.33 25.41
N ALA A 100 15.77 -23.90 26.60
CA ALA A 100 16.53 -23.58 27.81
C ALA A 100 17.94 -24.19 27.88
N GLY A 101 18.56 -24.55 26.75
CA GLY A 101 19.94 -25.08 26.67
C GLY A 101 20.13 -26.53 27.15
N GLY A 102 19.17 -27.13 27.85
CA GLY A 102 19.26 -28.50 28.37
C GLY A 102 19.04 -29.62 27.35
N ARG A 103 18.58 -29.30 26.14
CA ARG A 103 18.42 -30.24 25.02
C ARG A 103 19.20 -29.72 23.81
N PRO A 104 19.78 -30.62 23.00
CA PRO A 104 20.44 -30.19 21.78
C PRO A 104 19.42 -29.56 20.81
N VAL A 105 19.85 -28.54 20.08
CA VAL A 105 19.03 -27.82 19.12
C VAL A 105 18.97 -28.62 17.83
N ASN A 106 17.76 -29.03 17.44
CA ASN A 106 17.57 -29.66 16.14
C ASN A 106 17.60 -28.59 15.03
N VAL A 107 18.65 -28.62 14.21
CA VAL A 107 18.90 -27.57 13.21
C VAL A 107 17.82 -27.54 12.12
N ALA A 108 17.25 -28.68 11.72
CA ALA A 108 16.17 -28.73 10.73
C ALA A 108 14.90 -28.06 11.27
N TRP A 109 14.54 -28.36 12.52
CA TRP A 109 13.40 -27.70 13.18
C TRP A 109 13.66 -26.22 13.40
N ALA A 110 14.88 -25.85 13.78
CA ALA A 110 15.24 -24.45 13.95
C ALA A 110 15.14 -23.67 12.64
N LEU A 111 15.71 -24.21 11.56
CA LEU A 111 15.62 -23.58 10.24
C LEU A 111 14.17 -23.49 9.74
N SER A 112 13.42 -24.58 9.86
CA SER A 112 12.04 -24.66 9.37
C SER A 112 11.11 -23.72 10.13
N SER A 113 11.26 -23.60 11.44
CA SER A 113 10.45 -22.70 12.27
C SER A 113 10.82 -21.23 12.05
N LEU A 114 12.12 -20.90 11.96
CA LEU A 114 12.60 -19.53 11.81
C LEU A 114 12.43 -18.97 10.39
N ILE A 115 12.46 -19.83 9.36
CA ILE A 115 12.46 -19.39 7.95
C ILE A 115 11.23 -19.91 7.19
N GLY A 116 10.67 -21.06 7.56
CA GLY A 116 9.62 -21.73 6.77
C GLY A 116 8.37 -20.88 6.58
N VAL A 117 7.84 -20.25 7.64
CA VAL A 117 6.68 -19.34 7.53
C VAL A 117 6.98 -18.12 6.65
N HIS A 118 8.23 -17.69 6.60
CA HIS A 118 8.67 -16.59 5.75
C HIS A 118 8.72 -17.02 4.28
N LEU A 119 9.20 -18.22 3.97
CA LEU A 119 9.18 -18.74 2.59
C LEU A 119 7.75 -18.98 2.12
N PHE A 120 6.91 -19.57 2.96
CA PHE A 120 5.50 -19.80 2.64
C PHE A 120 4.76 -18.49 2.35
N SER A 121 4.93 -17.47 3.20
CA SER A 121 4.30 -16.18 2.98
C SER A 121 4.90 -15.39 1.80
N LEU A 122 6.17 -15.62 1.43
CA LEU A 122 6.73 -15.12 0.17
C LEU A 122 6.07 -15.76 -1.04
N ALA A 123 5.88 -17.09 -1.03
CA ALA A 123 5.20 -17.80 -2.10
C ALA A 123 3.76 -17.29 -2.28
N LEU A 124 3.01 -17.13 -1.19
CA LEU A 124 1.65 -16.57 -1.25
C LEU A 124 1.64 -15.15 -1.79
N TRP A 125 2.61 -14.32 -1.41
CA TRP A 125 2.74 -12.97 -1.94
C TRP A 125 3.03 -12.97 -3.45
N LEU A 126 3.92 -13.85 -3.91
CA LEU A 126 4.27 -13.97 -5.33
C LEU A 126 3.07 -14.40 -6.18
N VAL A 127 2.28 -15.38 -5.70
CA VAL A 127 1.02 -15.79 -6.33
C VAL A 127 0.02 -14.61 -6.36
N GLY A 128 -0.07 -13.86 -5.27
CA GLY A 128 -0.93 -12.67 -5.21
C GLY A 128 -0.52 -11.55 -6.17
N MET A 129 0.77 -11.46 -6.53
CA MET A 129 1.27 -10.51 -7.52
C MET A 129 0.90 -10.90 -8.96
N THR A 130 0.90 -12.21 -9.28
CA THR A 130 0.65 -12.71 -10.65
C THR A 130 -0.83 -12.90 -10.96
N ALA A 131 -1.68 -13.12 -9.95
CA ALA A 131 -3.12 -13.36 -10.13
C ALA A 131 -3.97 -12.14 -10.56
N GLY A 132 -3.35 -11.03 -10.98
CA GLY A 132 -3.99 -9.97 -11.79
C GLY A 132 -5.04 -9.08 -11.12
N GLY A 133 -5.43 -9.32 -9.87
CA GLY A 133 -6.41 -8.49 -9.16
C GLY A 133 -5.85 -7.10 -8.79
N SER A 134 -6.67 -6.06 -8.93
CA SER A 134 -6.42 -4.72 -8.34
C SER A 134 -6.28 -4.77 -6.80
N ASN A 135 -6.68 -5.89 -6.19
CA ASN A 135 -6.53 -6.25 -4.78
C ASN A 135 -5.32 -7.17 -4.48
N GLY A 136 -4.39 -7.33 -5.43
CA GLY A 136 -3.14 -8.10 -5.27
C GLY A 136 -2.21 -7.48 -4.23
N GLY A 137 -2.58 -7.60 -2.96
CA GLY A 137 -1.90 -7.02 -1.81
C GLY A 137 -1.71 -8.04 -0.70
N ALA A 138 -0.54 -7.98 -0.07
CA ALA A 138 -0.16 -8.86 1.02
C ALA A 138 -1.17 -8.82 2.18
N LEU A 139 -1.51 -9.98 2.76
CA LEU A 139 -2.51 -10.12 3.83
C LEU A 139 -2.26 -9.18 5.01
N LEU A 140 -1.01 -9.08 5.48
CA LEU A 140 -0.65 -8.19 6.59
C LEU A 140 -0.79 -6.70 6.23
N GLY A 141 -0.53 -6.33 4.98
CA GLY A 141 -0.75 -4.96 4.49
C GLY A 141 -2.23 -4.59 4.48
N ARG A 142 -3.11 -5.54 4.11
CA ARG A 142 -4.57 -5.35 4.17
C ARG A 142 -5.10 -5.32 5.61
N ALA A 143 -4.58 -6.18 6.48
CA ALA A 143 -4.92 -6.18 7.90
C ALA A 143 -4.53 -4.85 8.58
N TRP A 144 -3.34 -4.32 8.26
CA TRP A 144 -2.92 -2.99 8.72
C TRP A 144 -3.88 -1.89 8.25
N TRP A 145 -4.31 -1.94 6.98
CA TRP A 145 -5.24 -0.95 6.44
C TRP A 145 -6.57 -0.97 7.18
N TRP A 146 -7.15 -2.17 7.32
CA TRP A 146 -8.40 -2.39 8.04
C TRP A 146 -8.30 -1.92 9.50
N LEU A 147 -7.21 -2.22 10.19
CA LEU A 147 -7.01 -1.82 11.58
C LEU A 147 -6.84 -0.30 11.73
N SER A 148 -6.18 0.35 10.76
CA SER A 148 -6.04 1.81 10.74
C SER A 148 -7.38 2.51 10.57
N ASP A 149 -8.25 1.96 9.71
CA ASP A 149 -9.60 2.45 9.51
C ASP A 149 -10.50 2.20 10.73
N LEU A 150 -10.40 1.00 11.33
CA LEU A 150 -11.11 0.64 12.56
C LEU A 150 -10.77 1.58 13.72
N LEU A 151 -9.48 1.86 13.94
CA LEU A 151 -9.04 2.75 15.01
C LEU A 151 -9.44 4.22 14.74
N GLY A 152 -9.44 4.66 13.48
CA GLY A 152 -10.03 5.95 13.11
C GLY A 152 -11.53 6.01 13.43
N ALA A 153 -12.27 4.94 13.13
CA ALA A 153 -13.71 4.84 13.37
C ALA A 153 -14.11 4.75 14.85
N LEU A 154 -13.18 4.35 15.73
CA LEU A 154 -13.35 4.34 17.19
C LEU A 154 -13.12 5.72 17.84
N GLY A 155 -12.53 6.68 17.11
CA GLY A 155 -12.51 8.09 17.49
C GLY A 155 -13.84 8.81 17.30
N THR A 156 -13.95 10.06 17.77
CA THR A 156 -15.17 10.90 17.71
C THR A 156 -15.61 11.30 16.28
N GLY A 157 -14.88 10.89 15.23
CA GLY A 157 -15.06 11.29 13.82
C GLY A 157 -15.58 10.20 12.86
N ARG A 158 -16.24 9.14 13.36
CA ARG A 158 -16.59 7.89 12.64
C ARG A 158 -16.94 7.99 11.15
N LYS A 159 -17.80 8.93 10.73
CA LYS A 159 -18.23 9.04 9.32
C LYS A 159 -17.21 9.72 8.41
N ARG A 160 -16.44 10.68 8.94
CA ARG A 160 -15.45 11.45 8.17
C ARG A 160 -14.16 10.64 7.99
N ASP A 161 -13.73 9.95 9.03
CA ASP A 161 -12.46 9.20 9.01
C ASP A 161 -12.55 7.94 8.11
N ALA A 162 -13.67 7.23 8.14
CA ALA A 162 -13.90 6.07 7.26
C ALA A 162 -13.99 6.45 5.77
N ALA A 163 -14.57 7.62 5.46
CA ALA A 163 -14.63 8.14 4.08
C ALA A 163 -13.23 8.49 3.54
N VAL A 164 -12.34 8.97 4.43
CA VAL A 164 -10.97 9.35 4.10
C VAL A 164 -10.12 8.12 3.79
N GLY A 165 -10.20 7.04 4.59
CA GLY A 165 -9.51 5.78 4.31
C GLY A 165 -9.94 5.14 2.98
N GLY A 166 -11.26 5.10 2.72
CA GLY A 166 -11.82 4.56 1.47
C GLY A 166 -11.38 5.36 0.23
N ALA A 167 -11.35 6.69 0.31
CA ALA A 167 -10.88 7.54 -0.77
C ALA A 167 -9.42 7.28 -1.15
N LEU A 168 -8.55 7.08 -0.16
CA LEU A 168 -7.15 6.75 -0.43
C LEU A 168 -7.01 5.38 -1.07
N LEU A 169 -7.74 4.36 -0.60
CA LEU A 169 -7.74 3.03 -1.20
C LEU A 169 -8.10 3.11 -2.68
N ASN A 170 -9.19 3.79 -3.00
CA ASN A 170 -9.70 3.91 -4.35
C ASN A 170 -8.70 4.66 -5.26
N LEU A 171 -8.15 5.79 -4.80
CA LEU A 171 -7.10 6.53 -5.48
C LEU A 171 -5.89 5.63 -5.79
N LEU A 172 -5.39 4.89 -4.79
CA LEU A 172 -4.23 4.02 -4.98
C LEU A 172 -4.54 2.79 -5.85
N ALA A 173 -5.75 2.25 -5.77
CA ALA A 173 -6.18 1.10 -6.55
C ALA A 173 -6.30 1.45 -8.05
N HIS A 174 -6.88 2.60 -8.38
CA HIS A 174 -7.01 3.05 -9.78
C HIS A 174 -5.66 3.22 -10.47
N HIS A 175 -4.63 3.66 -9.75
CA HIS A 175 -3.28 3.79 -10.29
C HIS A 175 -2.40 2.54 -10.08
N GLY A 176 -2.98 1.43 -9.61
CA GLY A 176 -2.25 0.18 -9.38
C GLY A 176 -1.17 0.26 -8.28
N LEU A 177 -1.20 1.30 -7.44
CA LEU A 177 -0.20 1.58 -6.41
C LEU A 177 -0.47 0.84 -5.10
N LEU A 178 -1.71 0.40 -4.87
CA LEU A 178 -2.10 -0.30 -3.65
C LEU A 178 -1.26 -1.55 -3.38
N ARG A 179 -0.88 -2.27 -4.45
CA ARG A 179 -0.05 -3.47 -4.40
C ARG A 179 1.34 -3.21 -3.81
N TRP A 180 1.93 -2.04 -4.13
CA TRP A 180 3.26 -1.65 -3.68
C TRP A 180 3.25 -1.18 -2.24
N VAL A 181 2.22 -0.42 -1.83
CA VAL A 181 2.06 0.03 -0.44
C VAL A 181 1.82 -1.14 0.49
N THR A 182 0.86 -2.01 0.16
CA THR A 182 0.55 -3.19 0.98
C THR A 182 1.70 -4.20 1.00
N GLY A 183 2.41 -4.35 -0.12
CA GLY A 183 3.65 -5.11 -0.21
C GLY A 183 4.74 -4.57 0.72
N ALA A 184 5.06 -3.27 0.62
CA ALA A 184 6.06 -2.64 1.46
C ALA A 184 5.75 -2.82 2.96
N ILE A 185 4.51 -2.57 3.37
CA ILE A 185 4.10 -2.74 4.78
C ILE A 185 4.25 -4.19 5.22
N SER A 186 3.82 -5.15 4.41
CA SER A 186 3.96 -6.57 4.78
C SER A 186 5.42 -7.00 4.85
N HIS A 187 6.28 -6.60 3.90
CA HIS A 187 7.70 -6.94 3.96
C HIS A 187 8.39 -6.29 5.14
N LEU A 188 8.01 -5.06 5.52
CA LEU A 188 8.52 -4.40 6.73
C LEU A 188 8.16 -5.18 7.99
N LEU A 189 6.90 -5.62 8.14
CA LEU A 189 6.47 -6.40 9.29
C LEU A 189 7.17 -7.77 9.38
N TRP A 190 7.31 -8.47 8.24
CA TRP A 190 8.06 -9.73 8.18
C TRP A 190 9.55 -9.54 8.46
N LEU A 191 10.13 -8.44 7.99
CA LEU A 191 11.52 -8.07 8.28
C LEU A 191 11.70 -7.78 9.78
N ALA A 192 10.78 -7.04 10.41
CA ALA A 192 10.80 -6.79 11.85
C ALA A 192 10.76 -8.09 12.65
N ALA A 193 9.91 -9.05 12.25
CA ALA A 193 9.90 -10.38 12.86
C ALA A 193 11.23 -11.12 12.69
N LEU A 194 11.84 -11.11 11.50
CA LEU A 194 13.15 -11.75 11.28
C LEU A 194 14.28 -11.08 12.06
N LEU A 195 14.25 -9.76 12.19
CA LEU A 195 15.22 -9.02 13.02
C LEU A 195 15.05 -9.35 14.50
N GLY A 196 13.81 -9.49 14.97
CA GLY A 196 13.51 -10.00 16.30
C GLY A 196 14.04 -11.41 16.50
N ALA A 197 13.78 -12.31 15.54
CA ALA A 197 14.27 -13.69 15.58
C ALA A 197 15.80 -13.77 15.56
N LEU A 198 16.47 -12.95 14.75
CA LEU A 198 17.93 -12.83 14.75
C LEU A 198 18.44 -12.36 16.12
N ALA A 199 17.83 -11.33 16.71
CA ALA A 199 18.22 -10.86 18.04
C ALA A 199 18.02 -11.94 19.11
N GLY A 200 16.90 -12.67 19.08
CA GLY A 200 16.64 -13.79 20.00
C GLY A 200 17.63 -14.93 19.82
N LEU A 201 17.96 -15.28 18.58
CA LEU A 201 18.97 -16.28 18.26
C LEU A 201 20.34 -15.87 18.79
N LEU A 202 20.77 -14.62 18.57
CA LEU A 202 22.05 -14.11 19.05
C LEU A 202 22.11 -14.08 20.60
N VAL A 203 21.02 -13.65 21.25
CA VAL A 203 20.92 -13.67 22.72
C VAL A 203 21.03 -15.10 23.26
N ALA A 204 20.30 -16.05 22.66
CA ALA A 204 20.38 -17.46 23.05
C ALA A 204 21.83 -17.94 22.95
N LEU A 205 22.44 -17.81 21.77
CA LEU A 205 23.80 -18.29 21.50
C LEU A 205 24.87 -17.62 22.37
N ALA A 206 24.64 -16.37 22.81
CA ALA A 206 25.56 -15.67 23.69
C ALA A 206 25.46 -16.10 25.17
N LEU A 207 24.26 -16.51 25.61
CA LEU A 207 23.98 -16.81 27.02
C LEU A 207 24.08 -18.30 27.36
N GLN A 208 24.03 -19.18 26.36
CA GLN A 208 23.96 -20.61 26.55
C GLN A 208 24.87 -21.36 25.59
N ARG A 209 25.41 -22.48 26.07
CA ARG A 209 26.20 -23.40 25.24
C ARG A 209 25.27 -24.43 24.62
N TYR A 210 24.97 -24.27 23.34
CA TYR A 210 24.13 -25.22 22.59
C TYR A 210 24.98 -26.31 21.92
N ALA A 211 24.49 -27.54 21.96
CA ALA A 211 24.89 -28.57 21.02
C ALA A 211 23.87 -28.60 19.89
N PHE A 212 24.34 -28.73 18.66
CA PHE A 212 23.47 -28.81 17.48
C PHE A 212 23.37 -30.26 17.03
N VAL A 213 22.16 -30.73 16.81
CA VAL A 213 21.90 -32.07 16.30
C VAL A 213 20.99 -31.98 15.09
N LEU A 214 20.99 -33.05 14.32
CA LEU A 214 19.99 -33.25 13.29
C LEU A 214 19.40 -34.64 13.43
N GLU A 215 18.31 -34.74 14.19
CA GLU A 215 17.56 -35.98 14.34
C GLU A 215 16.63 -36.12 13.13
N THR A 216 17.04 -36.90 12.13
CA THR A 216 16.17 -37.29 11.02
C THR A 216 16.09 -38.81 10.91
N THR A 217 14.90 -39.37 11.02
CA THR A 217 14.68 -40.83 10.92
C THR A 217 14.82 -41.36 9.49
N ILE A 218 14.65 -40.50 8.48
CA ILE A 218 14.49 -40.91 7.07
C ILE A 218 15.72 -40.57 6.21
N LEU A 219 16.47 -39.52 6.55
CA LEU A 219 17.54 -39.00 5.68
C LEU A 219 18.91 -39.63 6.04
N PRO A 220 19.64 -40.19 5.05
CA PRO A 220 21.02 -40.63 5.24
C PRO A 220 21.96 -39.46 5.57
N SER A 221 23.04 -39.75 6.30
CA SER A 221 24.07 -38.77 6.71
C SER A 221 24.68 -38.01 5.53
N GLU A 222 24.91 -38.66 4.39
CA GLU A 222 25.52 -38.01 3.22
C GLU A 222 24.59 -37.00 2.55
N VAL A 223 23.28 -37.23 2.58
CA VAL A 223 22.29 -36.25 2.10
C VAL A 223 22.34 -35.01 3.00
N PHE A 224 22.57 -35.19 4.30
CA PHE A 224 22.68 -34.07 5.23
C PHE A 224 23.95 -33.24 5.05
N VAL A 225 25.09 -33.88 4.80
CA VAL A 225 26.34 -33.18 4.42
C VAL A 225 26.09 -32.33 3.18
N ALA A 226 25.45 -32.90 2.15
CA ALA A 226 25.11 -32.18 0.93
C ALA A 226 24.15 -31.01 1.18
N LEU A 227 23.09 -31.20 1.97
CA LEU A 227 22.11 -30.16 2.29
C LEU A 227 22.73 -29.02 3.11
N THR A 228 23.53 -29.34 4.13
CA THR A 228 24.21 -28.34 4.97
C THR A 228 25.19 -27.52 4.15
N ALA A 229 25.95 -28.16 3.27
CA ALA A 229 26.85 -27.48 2.35
C ALA A 229 26.08 -26.62 1.33
N ALA A 230 24.99 -27.13 0.76
CA ALA A 230 24.19 -26.41 -0.24
C ALA A 230 23.53 -25.15 0.36
N LEU A 231 22.91 -25.27 1.54
CA LEU A 231 22.32 -24.15 2.26
C LEU A 231 23.41 -23.22 2.85
N GLY A 232 24.57 -23.76 3.21
CA GLY A 232 25.68 -22.96 3.70
C GLY A 232 26.39 -22.17 2.61
N TRP A 233 26.33 -22.62 1.35
CA TRP A 233 27.15 -22.08 0.26
C TRP A 233 27.03 -20.57 0.10
N LEU A 234 25.80 -20.04 0.06
CA LEU A 234 25.56 -18.61 -0.12
C LEU A 234 25.94 -17.80 1.15
N PRO A 235 25.55 -18.22 2.38
CA PRO A 235 26.13 -17.65 3.61
C PRO A 235 27.65 -17.60 3.66
N ALA A 236 28.36 -18.65 3.21
CA ALA A 236 29.83 -18.62 3.20
C ALA A 236 30.42 -17.55 2.28
N GLN A 237 29.77 -17.25 1.15
CA GLN A 237 30.21 -16.14 0.29
C GLN A 237 30.15 -14.79 1.00
N LEU A 238 29.37 -14.68 2.08
CA LEU A 238 29.20 -13.50 2.90
C LEU A 238 30.01 -13.56 4.22
N GLY A 239 30.88 -14.57 4.37
CA GLY A 239 31.80 -14.70 5.51
C GLY A 239 31.27 -15.53 6.68
N PHE A 240 30.11 -16.20 6.55
CA PHE A 240 29.64 -17.13 7.57
C PHE A 240 30.40 -18.47 7.48
N ALA A 241 30.94 -18.93 8.61
CA ALA A 241 31.47 -20.29 8.73
C ALA A 241 30.36 -21.33 8.53
N ILE A 242 30.74 -22.46 7.91
CA ILE A 242 29.89 -23.65 7.69
C ILE A 242 30.58 -24.84 8.37
N PRO A 243 29.84 -25.75 9.02
CA PRO A 243 30.42 -27.00 9.54
C PRO A 243 30.91 -27.89 8.40
N ASP A 244 32.11 -28.47 8.55
CA ASP A 244 32.65 -29.42 7.58
C ASP A 244 31.91 -30.78 7.63
N ALA A 245 32.16 -31.64 6.65
CA ALA A 245 31.50 -32.94 6.57
C ALA A 245 31.73 -33.83 7.81
N GLY A 246 32.89 -33.73 8.46
CA GLY A 246 33.19 -34.46 9.69
C GLY A 246 32.34 -33.97 10.86
N MET A 247 32.27 -32.64 11.05
CA MET A 247 31.44 -31.99 12.06
C MET A 247 29.94 -32.33 11.86
N VAL A 248 29.50 -32.37 10.61
CA VAL A 248 28.12 -32.72 10.24
C VAL A 248 27.81 -34.18 10.55
N ARG A 249 28.70 -35.12 10.21
CA ARG A 249 28.53 -36.55 10.55
C ARG A 249 28.52 -36.78 12.07
N ALA A 250 29.46 -36.17 12.78
CA ALA A 250 29.54 -36.27 14.25
C ALA A 250 28.26 -35.76 14.93
N SER A 251 27.66 -34.68 14.41
CA SER A 251 26.37 -34.16 14.89
C SER A 251 25.21 -35.13 14.67
N GLY A 252 25.21 -35.87 13.55
CA GLY A 252 24.18 -36.88 13.25
C GLY A 252 24.31 -38.16 14.10
N GLU A 253 25.54 -38.52 14.48
CA GLU A 253 25.82 -39.68 15.35
C GLU A 253 25.65 -39.37 16.85
N GLY A 254 25.33 -38.13 17.21
CA GLY A 254 25.18 -37.71 18.61
C GLY A 254 26.51 -37.62 19.37
N LEU A 255 27.63 -37.52 18.65
CA LEU A 255 28.95 -37.40 19.27
C LEU A 255 29.14 -36.02 19.91
N PRO A 256 29.94 -35.93 21.00
CA PRO A 256 30.25 -34.64 21.63
C PRO A 256 30.88 -33.66 20.65
N GLN A 257 30.35 -32.43 20.60
CA GLN A 257 30.88 -31.36 19.77
C GLN A 257 31.96 -30.57 20.51
N ASP A 258 33.05 -30.24 19.83
CA ASP A 258 34.03 -29.28 20.31
C ASP A 258 33.55 -27.82 20.12
N GLU A 259 34.37 -26.85 20.52
CA GLU A 259 34.01 -25.43 20.38
C GLU A 259 33.95 -24.98 18.93
N ALA A 260 34.87 -25.45 18.08
CA ALA A 260 34.90 -25.11 16.67
C ALA A 260 33.62 -25.56 15.93
N ALA A 261 33.15 -26.79 16.18
CA ALA A 261 31.92 -27.29 15.62
C ALA A 261 30.69 -26.48 16.07
N ARG A 262 30.61 -26.10 17.36
CA ARG A 262 29.52 -25.24 17.85
C ARG A 262 29.49 -23.87 17.18
N LEU A 263 30.65 -23.23 17.04
CA LEU A 263 30.77 -21.94 16.38
C LEU A 263 30.39 -22.03 14.90
N ALA A 264 30.83 -23.09 14.21
CA ALA A 264 30.49 -23.33 12.82
C ALA A 264 28.96 -23.51 12.63
N TRP A 265 28.31 -24.32 13.48
CA TRP A 265 26.85 -24.50 13.44
C TRP A 265 26.08 -23.22 13.78
N SER A 266 26.53 -22.47 14.77
CA SER A 266 25.93 -21.19 15.16
C SER A 266 26.02 -20.17 14.03
N SER A 267 27.20 -20.04 13.44
CA SER A 267 27.45 -19.18 12.28
C SER A 267 26.61 -19.60 11.07
N TRP A 268 26.52 -20.89 10.79
CA TRP A 268 25.70 -21.43 9.70
C TRP A 268 24.22 -21.08 9.88
N LEU A 269 23.66 -21.30 11.08
CA LEU A 269 22.25 -21.04 11.36
C LEU A 269 21.93 -19.54 11.25
N VAL A 270 22.77 -18.69 11.84
CA VAL A 270 22.64 -17.23 11.71
C VAL A 270 22.74 -16.80 10.25
N GLY A 271 23.74 -17.32 9.52
CA GLY A 271 23.94 -17.05 8.10
C GLY A 271 22.71 -17.39 7.27
N CYS A 272 22.11 -18.57 7.48
CA CYS A 272 20.88 -18.96 6.81
C CYS A 272 19.71 -18.01 7.09
N VAL A 273 19.50 -17.58 8.35
CA VAL A 273 18.43 -16.63 8.71
C VAL A 273 18.64 -15.27 8.04
N VAL A 274 19.88 -14.78 8.02
CA VAL A 274 20.23 -13.51 7.36
C VAL A 274 20.02 -13.60 5.86
N VAL A 275 20.55 -14.64 5.23
CA VAL A 275 20.65 -14.74 3.76
C VAL A 275 19.35 -15.19 3.11
N TYR A 276 18.63 -16.13 3.72
CA TYR A 276 17.39 -16.67 3.16
C TYR A 276 16.13 -16.06 3.77
N GLY A 277 16.24 -15.42 4.93
CA GLY A 277 15.14 -14.70 5.58
C GLY A 277 15.22 -13.19 5.35
N ILE A 278 16.20 -12.55 5.98
CA ILE A 278 16.29 -11.08 6.09
C ILE A 278 16.56 -10.43 4.74
N LEU A 279 17.59 -10.89 4.02
CA LEU A 279 18.03 -10.25 2.78
C LEU A 279 16.92 -10.25 1.70
N PRO A 280 16.21 -11.35 1.40
CA PRO A 280 15.12 -11.33 0.44
C PRO A 280 13.99 -10.39 0.84
N ARG A 281 13.64 -10.34 2.14
CA ARG A 281 12.60 -9.44 2.65
C ARG A 281 13.00 -7.98 2.55
N LEU A 282 14.24 -7.66 2.86
CA LEU A 282 14.79 -6.30 2.73
C LEU A 282 14.78 -5.85 1.27
N LEU A 283 15.22 -6.70 0.35
CA LEU A 283 15.23 -6.39 -1.09
C LEU A 283 13.81 -6.17 -1.63
N LEU A 284 12.86 -7.01 -1.25
CA LEU A 284 11.46 -6.86 -1.67
C LEU A 284 10.81 -5.63 -1.05
N TRP A 285 11.09 -5.32 0.22
CA TRP A 285 10.67 -4.07 0.85
C TRP A 285 11.20 -2.86 0.08
N ALA A 286 12.51 -2.82 -0.20
CA ALA A 286 13.14 -1.74 -0.95
C ALA A 286 12.57 -1.61 -2.37
N GLY A 287 12.32 -2.74 -3.04
CA GLY A 287 11.67 -2.79 -4.34
C GLY A 287 10.26 -2.18 -4.30
N CYS A 288 9.41 -2.62 -3.37
CA CYS A 288 8.07 -2.06 -3.18
C CYS A 288 8.11 -0.55 -2.89
N GLN A 289 9.04 -0.10 -2.04
CA GLN A 289 9.24 1.32 -1.72
C GLN A 289 9.65 2.13 -2.95
N LEU A 290 10.56 1.59 -3.78
CA LEU A 290 11.01 2.25 -5.01
C LEU A 290 9.85 2.41 -6.00
N TRP A 291 9.07 1.35 -6.23
CA TRP A 291 7.90 1.41 -7.11
C TRP A 291 6.81 2.34 -6.58
N TRP A 292 6.59 2.34 -5.26
CA TRP A 292 5.73 3.31 -4.60
C TRP A 292 6.19 4.75 -4.83
N MET A 293 7.47 5.06 -4.61
CA MET A 293 8.01 6.41 -4.82
C MET A 293 7.86 6.88 -6.27
N ARG A 294 8.17 6.00 -7.23
CA ARG A 294 8.00 6.28 -8.67
C ARG A 294 6.53 6.52 -9.02
N GLY A 295 5.64 5.64 -8.58
CA GLY A 295 4.20 5.75 -8.81
C GLY A 295 3.61 7.01 -8.21
N ARG A 296 3.98 7.33 -6.96
CA ARG A 296 3.53 8.54 -6.24
C ARG A 296 3.95 9.83 -6.95
N SER A 297 5.14 9.88 -7.54
CA SER A 297 5.60 11.07 -8.30
C SER A 297 4.80 11.32 -9.59
N ARG A 298 4.22 10.26 -10.16
CA ARG A 298 3.43 10.29 -11.40
C ARG A 298 1.92 10.32 -11.14
N LEU A 299 1.51 10.36 -9.87
CA LEU A 299 0.11 10.37 -9.50
C LEU A 299 -0.57 11.65 -10.01
N ARG A 300 -1.70 11.47 -10.68
CA ARG A 300 -2.54 12.51 -11.29
C ARG A 300 -4.00 12.13 -11.07
N LEU A 301 -4.88 13.11 -10.95
CA LEU A 301 -6.32 12.80 -10.93
C LEU A 301 -6.76 12.27 -12.30
N ASP A 302 -7.51 11.19 -12.33
CA ASP A 302 -8.17 10.75 -13.56
C ASP A 302 -9.39 11.63 -13.83
N LEU A 303 -9.17 12.67 -14.63
CA LEU A 303 -10.19 13.66 -14.97
C LEU A 303 -11.31 13.10 -15.88
N GLY A 304 -11.20 11.84 -16.33
CA GLY A 304 -12.27 11.12 -17.03
C GLY A 304 -13.31 10.53 -16.09
N LEU A 305 -13.02 10.39 -14.79
CA LEU A 305 -13.96 9.81 -13.83
C LEU A 305 -15.22 10.68 -13.65
N PRO A 306 -16.39 10.05 -13.42
CA PRO A 306 -17.59 10.76 -13.00
C PRO A 306 -17.33 11.64 -11.77
N GLY A 307 -17.88 12.86 -11.79
CA GLY A 307 -17.57 13.92 -10.83
C GLY A 307 -16.49 14.87 -11.37
N TYR A 308 -15.27 14.37 -11.62
CA TYR A 308 -14.19 15.21 -12.16
C TYR A 308 -14.47 15.69 -13.59
N ALA A 309 -15.05 14.85 -14.45
CA ALA A 309 -15.38 15.25 -15.82
C ALA A 309 -16.39 16.43 -15.87
N VAL A 310 -17.40 16.41 -15.00
CA VAL A 310 -18.39 17.49 -14.86
C VAL A 310 -17.72 18.76 -14.30
N LEU A 311 -16.89 18.60 -13.28
CA LEU A 311 -16.18 19.71 -12.65
C LEU A 311 -15.19 20.38 -13.61
N ARG A 312 -14.48 19.59 -14.44
CA ARG A 312 -13.59 20.09 -15.49
C ARG A 312 -14.34 21.00 -16.46
N ALA A 313 -15.51 20.57 -16.95
CA ALA A 313 -16.32 21.37 -17.87
C ALA A 313 -16.81 22.68 -17.25
N ARG A 314 -17.08 22.70 -15.94
CA ARG A 314 -17.51 23.90 -15.20
C ARG A 314 -16.35 24.87 -14.92
N LEU A 315 -15.18 24.35 -14.53
CA LEU A 315 -14.03 25.16 -14.12
C LEU A 315 -13.14 25.62 -15.29
N LEU A 316 -13.26 24.99 -16.46
CA LEU A 316 -12.62 25.38 -17.71
C LEU A 316 -13.65 25.32 -18.86
N PRO A 317 -14.58 26.28 -18.92
CA PRO A 317 -15.53 26.33 -20.02
C PRO A 317 -14.80 26.58 -21.35
N ALA A 318 -15.17 25.83 -22.39
CA ALA A 318 -14.56 25.92 -23.73
C ALA A 318 -14.81 27.27 -24.42
N SER A 319 -15.78 28.04 -23.94
CA SER A 319 -16.03 29.41 -24.33
C SER A 319 -16.28 30.26 -23.09
N GLU A 320 -15.57 31.37 -22.98
CA GLU A 320 -15.96 32.44 -22.06
C GLU A 320 -17.29 32.98 -22.59
N ARG A 321 -18.37 32.86 -21.81
CA ARG A 321 -19.54 33.71 -22.04
C ARG A 321 -19.11 35.12 -21.68
N ILE A 322 -18.46 35.79 -22.63
CA ILE A 322 -18.39 37.24 -22.65
C ILE A 322 -19.86 37.66 -22.54
N GLY A 323 -20.22 38.26 -21.40
CA GLY A 323 -21.58 38.72 -21.16
C GLY A 323 -22.05 39.61 -22.31
N VAL A 324 -23.35 39.92 -22.37
CA VAL A 324 -23.90 40.83 -23.39
C VAL A 324 -23.08 42.13 -23.39
N VAL A 325 -22.13 42.25 -24.33
CA VAL A 325 -21.21 43.40 -24.46
C VAL A 325 -21.95 44.60 -25.03
N ASP A 326 -22.99 44.33 -25.81
CA ASP A 326 -23.75 45.33 -26.52
C ASP A 326 -25.19 45.40 -26.01
N GLN A 327 -25.65 46.60 -25.67
CA GLN A 327 -27.06 46.81 -25.37
C GLN A 327 -27.91 46.44 -26.59
N ALA A 328 -28.98 45.68 -26.38
CA ALA A 328 -29.90 45.33 -27.46
C ALA A 328 -30.40 46.62 -28.16
N PRO A 329 -30.35 46.70 -29.50
CA PRO A 329 -30.85 47.87 -30.22
C PRO A 329 -32.31 48.13 -29.86
N PRO A 330 -32.72 49.40 -29.67
CA PRO A 330 -34.10 49.74 -29.27
C PRO A 330 -35.17 49.31 -30.28
N SER A 331 -34.78 49.00 -31.52
CA SER A 331 -35.66 48.44 -32.53
C SER A 331 -34.89 47.53 -33.49
N LEU A 332 -35.40 46.32 -33.70
CA LEU A 332 -34.93 45.45 -34.77
C LEU A 332 -35.56 45.90 -36.11
N PRO A 333 -34.79 45.97 -37.21
CA PRO A 333 -35.36 46.20 -38.53
C PRO A 333 -36.36 45.09 -38.85
N ARG A 334 -37.65 45.44 -39.00
CA ARG A 334 -38.66 44.52 -39.50
C ARG A 334 -38.43 44.33 -40.99
N THR A 335 -37.77 43.24 -41.37
CA THR A 335 -37.82 42.75 -42.74
C THR A 335 -39.24 42.25 -43.01
N ARG A 336 -40.01 43.03 -43.77
CA ARG A 336 -41.31 42.60 -44.29
C ARG A 336 -41.01 41.53 -45.36
N ILE A 337 -41.16 40.27 -45.01
CA ILE A 337 -41.18 39.19 -46.00
C ILE A 337 -42.50 39.33 -46.75
N GLU A 338 -42.46 39.90 -47.95
CA GLU A 338 -43.61 39.87 -48.85
C GLU A 338 -43.84 38.43 -49.29
N ALA A 339 -44.96 37.85 -48.85
CA ALA A 339 -45.40 36.55 -49.32
C ALA A 339 -45.71 36.66 -50.82
N HIS A 340 -44.82 36.13 -51.66
CA HIS A 340 -45.15 35.86 -53.06
C HIS A 340 -46.26 34.82 -53.09
N ALA A 341 -47.44 35.20 -53.60
CA ALA A 341 -48.54 34.29 -53.82
C ALA A 341 -48.16 33.31 -54.94
N VAL A 342 -47.84 32.07 -54.57
CA VAL A 342 -47.70 30.97 -55.53
C VAL A 342 -49.10 30.61 -55.99
N HIS A 343 -49.37 30.88 -57.27
CA HIS A 343 -50.64 30.57 -57.91
C HIS A 343 -50.75 29.06 -58.15
N GLY A 344 -51.67 28.43 -57.42
CA GLY A 344 -52.45 27.26 -57.81
C GLY A 344 -51.74 26.00 -58.33
N VAL A 345 -51.58 25.01 -57.45
CA VAL A 345 -51.88 23.60 -57.80
C VAL A 345 -52.57 22.95 -56.59
N ARG A 346 -53.77 22.45 -56.82
CA ARG A 346 -54.59 21.67 -55.88
C ARG A 346 -54.39 20.21 -56.24
N LEU A 347 -53.94 19.34 -55.32
CA LEU A 347 -54.32 17.92 -55.27
C LEU A 347 -54.12 17.33 -53.86
N ASP A 348 -55.28 17.07 -53.25
CA ASP A 348 -55.74 15.88 -52.54
C ASP A 348 -55.05 15.34 -51.27
N ALA A 349 -55.90 15.27 -50.24
CA ALA A 349 -55.67 14.72 -48.92
C ALA A 349 -55.38 13.21 -48.95
N CYS A 350 -54.36 12.80 -48.20
CA CYS A 350 -54.19 11.42 -47.78
C CYS A 350 -54.32 11.35 -46.25
N ALA A 351 -55.41 10.75 -45.79
CA ALA A 351 -55.70 10.50 -44.39
C ALA A 351 -54.81 9.37 -43.86
N TRP A 352 -54.19 9.58 -42.68
CA TRP A 352 -53.57 8.51 -41.90
C TRP A 352 -54.36 8.31 -40.61
N GLN A 353 -55.07 7.18 -40.55
CA GLN A 353 -55.82 6.69 -39.39
C GLN A 353 -54.86 6.10 -38.35
N ALA A 354 -55.12 6.42 -37.08
CA ALA A 354 -54.45 5.86 -35.91
C ALA A 354 -54.94 4.44 -35.59
N GLY A 355 -54.02 3.51 -35.36
CA GLY A 355 -54.25 2.17 -34.80
C GLY A 355 -53.98 2.16 -33.30
N ARG A 356 -54.88 1.52 -32.56
CA ARG A 356 -54.88 1.33 -31.10
C ARG A 356 -53.85 0.33 -30.61
#